data_AF-A0AAW2VZ91-F1
#
_entry.id   AF-A0AAW2VZ91-F1
#
_cell.length_a   1.000
_cell.length_b   1.000
_cell.length_c   1.000
_cell.angle_alpha   90.00
_cell.angle_beta   90.00
_cell.angle_gamma   90.00
#
_symmetry.space_group_name_H-M   'P 1'
#
loop_
_entity.id
_entity.type
_entity.pdbx_description
1 polymer ?
#
loop_
_entity_poly.entity_id
_entity_poly.type
_entity_poly.pdbx_seq_one_letter_code
_entity_poly.pdbx_strand_id
1 'polypeptide(L)'
;MSDKQKGLMQAFGEIFPGSGHRYCVRHLHNNFKVVGFRGLAYKNTLWNAARACTVSEWKKKMDEMKELSEAAHDWFNDKPASQWSRSHFSELSTCDMLLNNVCETFNACILDAREKPILTMLE
;
A
#
# COMPACT_ATOMS: atom_id res chain seq x y z
N MET A 1 -4.46 -6.38 3.34
CA MET A 1 -3.92 -5.13 2.76
C MET A 1 -4.53 -3.94 3.48
N SER A 2 -3.78 -2.87 3.76
CA SER A 2 -4.25 -1.74 4.58
C SER A 2 -3.75 -0.38 4.08
N ASP A 3 -4.44 0.67 4.52
CA ASP A 3 -4.13 2.10 4.40
C ASP A 3 -3.20 2.65 5.51
N LYS A 4 -2.76 1.81 6.48
CA LYS A 4 -1.88 2.18 7.62
C LYS A 4 -2.52 3.16 8.61
N GLN A 5 -3.83 3.06 8.84
CA GLN A 5 -4.50 3.82 9.89
C GLN A 5 -3.88 3.52 11.28
N LYS A 6 -3.80 4.54 12.15
CA LYS A 6 -3.19 4.41 13.49
C LYS A 6 -3.86 3.30 14.29
N GLY A 7 -3.06 2.48 14.99
CA GLY A 7 -3.53 1.37 15.83
C GLY A 7 -3.81 0.06 15.08
N LEU A 8 -4.01 0.10 13.76
CA LEU A 8 -4.40 -1.08 13.00
C LEU A 8 -3.28 -2.13 12.92
N MET A 9 -2.04 -1.72 12.64
CA MET A 9 -0.92 -2.68 12.58
C MET A 9 -0.63 -3.36 13.92
N GLN A 10 -0.81 -2.63 15.03
CA GLN A 10 -0.64 -3.19 16.37
C GLN A 10 -1.73 -4.23 16.67
N ALA A 11 -3.00 -3.89 16.41
CA ALA A 11 -4.12 -4.81 16.60
C ALA A 11 -3.98 -6.09 15.74
N PHE A 12 -3.50 -5.98 14.50
CA PHE A 12 -3.23 -7.17 13.67
C PHE A 12 -2.10 -8.04 14.24
N GLY A 13 -1.06 -7.44 14.81
CA GLY A 13 0.03 -8.17 15.45
C GLY A 13 -0.43 -8.93 16.70
N GLU A 14 -1.37 -8.37 17.45
CA GLU A 14 -1.93 -8.97 18.67
C GLU A 14 -2.97 -10.07 18.35
N ILE A 15 -3.87 -9.83 17.39
CA ILE A 15 -4.99 -10.74 17.10
C ILE A 15 -4.61 -11.82 16.06
N PHE A 16 -3.75 -11.49 15.10
CA PHE A 16 -3.34 -12.39 14.00
C PHE A 16 -1.82 -12.46 13.84
N PRO A 17 -1.10 -13.01 14.84
CA PRO A 17 0.35 -13.14 14.80
C PRO A 17 0.77 -14.00 13.60
N GLY A 18 1.71 -13.49 12.80
CA GLY A 18 2.21 -14.18 11.59
C GLY A 18 1.48 -13.83 10.29
N SER A 19 0.44 -13.01 10.33
CA SER A 19 -0.21 -12.52 9.10
C SER A 19 0.68 -11.50 8.37
N GLY A 20 0.96 -11.76 7.08
CA GLY A 20 1.73 -10.85 6.24
C GLY A 20 0.96 -9.55 5.98
N HIS A 21 1.40 -8.44 6.56
CA HIS A 21 0.77 -7.14 6.34
C HIS A 21 1.27 -6.51 5.03
N ARG A 22 0.34 -6.02 4.20
CA ARG A 22 0.67 -5.34 2.94
C ARG A 22 0.03 -3.96 2.88
N TYR A 23 0.77 -2.97 2.41
CA TYR A 23 0.28 -1.64 2.14
C TYR A 23 -0.38 -1.59 0.78
N CYS A 24 -1.50 -0.87 0.72
CA CYS A 24 -2.07 -0.49 -0.55
C CYS A 24 -1.17 0.56 -1.22
N VAL A 25 -0.71 0.29 -2.44
CA VAL A 25 0.20 1.19 -3.18
C VAL A 25 -0.45 2.55 -3.44
N ARG A 26 -1.78 2.59 -3.58
CA ARG A 26 -2.54 3.84 -3.72
C ARG A 26 -2.43 4.72 -2.48
N HIS A 27 -2.59 4.13 -1.30
CA HIS A 27 -2.42 4.83 -0.02
C HIS A 27 -0.97 5.21 0.22
N LEU A 28 -0.02 4.32 -0.13
CA LEU A 28 1.40 4.60 -0.07
C LEU A 28 1.77 5.84 -0.92
N HIS A 29 1.26 5.92 -2.15
CA HIS A 29 1.41 7.08 -3.02
C HIS A 29 0.75 8.35 -2.43
N ASN A 30 -0.42 8.24 -1.81
CA ASN A 30 -1.05 9.39 -1.15
C ASN A 30 -0.19 9.92 0.01
N ASN A 31 0.33 9.03 0.87
CA ASN A 31 1.24 9.40 1.96
C ASN A 31 2.53 10.03 1.42
N PHE A 32 3.04 9.50 0.31
CA PHE A 32 4.23 10.02 -0.38
C PHE A 32 4.02 11.46 -0.91
N LYS A 33 2.83 11.77 -1.45
CA LYS A 33 2.47 13.16 -1.83
C LYS A 33 2.30 14.09 -0.63
N VAL A 34 1.79 13.58 0.49
CA VAL A 34 1.56 14.37 1.72
C VAL A 34 2.88 14.88 2.29
N VAL A 35 3.93 14.05 2.27
CA VAL A 35 5.27 14.44 2.74
C VAL A 35 6.02 15.36 1.75
N GLY A 36 5.45 15.63 0.57
CA GLY A 36 5.96 16.64 -0.37
C GLY A 36 6.43 16.09 -1.72
N PHE A 37 6.57 14.77 -1.88
CA PHE A 37 6.99 14.18 -3.16
C PHE A 37 5.83 14.11 -4.14
N ARG A 38 5.68 15.15 -4.96
CA ARG A 38 4.59 15.34 -5.92
C ARG A 38 5.12 15.39 -7.34
N GLY A 39 4.38 14.81 -8.27
CA GLY A 39 4.71 14.87 -9.70
C GLY A 39 4.53 13.52 -10.38
N LEU A 40 4.43 13.58 -11.71
CA LEU A 40 4.20 12.38 -12.52
C LEU A 40 5.40 11.43 -12.49
N ALA A 41 6.63 11.96 -12.45
CA ALA A 41 7.85 11.15 -12.34
C ALA A 41 7.84 10.30 -11.07
N TYR A 42 7.69 10.92 -9.90
CA TYR A 42 7.56 10.25 -8.60
C TYR A 42 6.46 9.18 -8.58
N LYS A 43 5.28 9.52 -9.10
CA LYS A 43 4.17 8.58 -9.23
C LYS A 43 4.57 7.37 -10.07
N ASN A 44 5.09 7.60 -11.28
CA ASN A 44 5.43 6.53 -12.21
C ASN A 44 6.53 5.62 -11.67
N THR A 45 7.59 6.19 -11.10
CA THR A 45 8.70 5.42 -10.51
C THR A 45 8.21 4.55 -9.35
N LEU A 46 7.37 5.10 -8.46
CA LEU A 46 6.73 4.33 -7.39
C LEU A 46 5.89 3.16 -7.93
N TRP A 47 5.01 3.43 -8.90
CA TRP A 47 4.15 2.40 -9.48
C TRP A 47 4.95 1.31 -10.20
N ASN A 48 6.04 1.67 -10.87
CA ASN A 48 6.94 0.74 -11.52
C ASN A 48 7.70 -0.11 -10.50
N ALA A 49 8.22 0.48 -9.42
CA ALA A 49 8.86 -0.25 -8.33
C ALA A 49 7.88 -1.20 -7.64
N ALA A 50 6.65 -0.76 -7.36
CA ALA A 50 5.64 -1.59 -6.73
C ALA A 50 5.22 -2.79 -7.60
N ARG A 51 5.18 -2.62 -8.93
CA ARG A 51 4.81 -3.65 -9.91
C ARG A 51 5.95 -4.55 -10.36
N ALA A 52 7.20 -4.20 -10.06
CA ALA A 52 8.37 -4.99 -10.46
C ALA A 52 8.20 -6.46 -10.05
N CYS A 53 8.43 -7.38 -10.99
CA CYS A 53 8.25 -8.81 -10.76
C CYS A 53 9.52 -9.45 -10.18
N THR A 54 10.69 -8.88 -10.47
CA THR A 54 11.98 -9.35 -9.97
C THR A 54 12.65 -8.34 -9.05
N VAL A 55 13.47 -8.83 -8.12
CA VAL A 55 14.25 -7.96 -7.22
C VAL A 55 15.22 -7.07 -8.01
N SER A 56 15.75 -7.56 -9.13
CA SER A 56 16.65 -6.78 -10.00
C SER A 56 15.94 -5.60 -10.65
N GLU A 57 14.73 -5.80 -11.18
CA GLU A 57 13.91 -4.71 -11.71
C GLU A 57 13.53 -3.71 -10.62
N TRP A 58 13.17 -4.22 -9.44
CA TRP A 58 12.84 -3.37 -8.29
C TRP A 58 14.02 -2.47 -7.93
N LYS A 59 15.24 -3.02 -7.81
CA LYS A 59 16.46 -2.26 -7.52
C LYS A 59 16.68 -1.16 -8.55
N LYS A 60 16.58 -1.48 -9.85
CA LYS A 60 16.68 -0.48 -10.91
C LYS A 60 15.67 0.66 -10.76
N LYS A 61 14.42 0.36 -10.37
CA LYS A 61 13.40 1.40 -10.13
C LYS A 61 13.65 2.21 -8.86
N MET A 62 14.27 1.61 -7.84
CA MET A 62 14.71 2.34 -6.65
C MET A 62 15.91 3.24 -6.95
N ASP A 63 16.84 2.81 -7.79
CA ASP A 63 17.94 3.64 -8.26
C ASP A 63 17.42 4.84 -9.08
N GLU A 64 16.45 4.62 -9.98
CA GLU A 64 15.73 5.71 -10.68
C GLU A 64 15.04 6.68 -9.70
N MET A 65 14.51 6.17 -8.57
CA MET A 65 13.92 7.03 -7.52
C MET A 65 15.00 7.85 -6.82
N LYS A 66 16.18 7.26 -6.58
CA LYS A 66 17.32 7.94 -5.95
C LYS A 66 17.86 9.07 -6.83
N GLU A 67 17.92 8.84 -8.14
CA GLU A 67 18.29 9.87 -9.13
C GLU A 67 17.31 11.05 -9.14
N LEU A 68 16.00 10.79 -8.93
CA LEU A 68 15.01 11.85 -8.80
C LEU A 68 15.15 12.62 -7.49
N SER A 69 15.31 11.91 -6.38
CA SER A 69 15.56 12.49 -5.06
C SER A 69 16.04 11.42 -4.08
N GLU A 70 17.19 11.67 -3.46
CA GLU A 70 17.70 10.79 -2.40
C GLU A 70 16.75 10.72 -1.20
N ALA A 71 16.12 11.84 -0.82
CA ALA A 71 15.12 11.88 0.24
C ALA A 71 13.86 11.04 -0.09
N ALA A 72 13.47 10.97 -1.36
CA ALA A 72 12.37 10.11 -1.80
C ALA A 72 12.73 8.63 -1.67
N HIS A 73 13.95 8.26 -2.08
CA HIS A 73 14.47 6.90 -1.94
C HIS A 73 14.53 6.47 -0.46
N ASP A 74 15.05 7.34 0.41
CA ASP A 74 15.18 7.05 1.84
C ASP A 74 13.82 6.88 2.52
N TRP A 75 12.79 7.60 2.07
CA TRP A 75 11.42 7.43 2.55
C TRP A 75 10.88 6.01 2.34
N PHE A 76 11.30 5.34 1.26
CA PHE A 76 10.94 3.96 0.97
C PHE A 76 11.84 2.96 1.70
N ASN A 77 13.12 3.27 1.94
CA ASN A 77 14.02 2.39 2.71
C ASN A 77 13.56 2.17 4.15
N ASP A 78 12.87 3.15 4.73
CA ASP A 78 12.22 3.03 6.04
C ASP A 78 11.08 1.97 6.06
N LYS A 79 10.60 1.51 4.89
CA LYS A 79 9.49 0.56 4.78
C LYS A 79 9.97 -0.72 4.08
N PRO A 80 9.76 -1.90 4.69
CA PRO A 80 10.19 -3.15 4.08
C PRO A 80 9.47 -3.39 2.73
N ALA A 81 10.26 -3.66 1.69
CA ALA A 81 9.76 -3.86 0.33
C ALA A 81 8.72 -4.99 0.22
N SER A 82 8.81 -6.01 1.08
CA SER A 82 7.86 -7.12 1.18
C SER A 82 6.44 -6.71 1.52
N GLN A 83 6.23 -5.48 2.02
CA GLN A 83 4.90 -4.97 2.35
C GLN A 83 4.25 -4.22 1.19
N TRP A 84 4.98 -3.84 0.13
CA TRP A 84 4.44 -2.95 -0.90
C TRP A 84 4.90 -3.21 -2.34
N SER A 85 5.94 -4.02 -2.57
CA SER A 85 6.40 -4.41 -3.90
C SER A 85 6.19 -5.89 -4.16
N ARG A 86 5.64 -6.20 -5.35
CA ARG A 86 5.34 -7.55 -5.79
C ARG A 86 6.57 -8.47 -5.79
N SER A 87 7.70 -7.98 -6.27
CA SER A 87 8.99 -8.72 -6.30
C SER A 87 9.46 -9.26 -4.95
N HIS A 88 8.96 -8.72 -3.83
CA HIS A 88 9.33 -9.10 -2.47
C HIS A 88 8.18 -9.75 -1.70
N PHE A 89 7.05 -10.04 -2.35
CA PHE A 89 5.96 -10.79 -1.74
C PHE A 89 6.36 -12.24 -1.55
N SER A 90 5.92 -12.84 -0.45
CA SER A 90 6.13 -14.27 -0.20
C SER A 90 5.38 -15.10 -1.24
N GLU A 91 6.06 -16.13 -1.75
CA GLU A 91 5.50 -17.14 -2.65
C GLU A 91 4.33 -17.92 -2.03
N LEU A 92 4.22 -17.93 -0.69
CA LEU A 92 3.12 -18.57 0.03
C LEU A 92 1.77 -17.86 -0.17
N SER A 93 1.78 -16.59 -0.55
CA SER A 93 0.58 -15.79 -0.76
C SER A 93 0.42 -15.46 -2.24
N THR A 94 -0.43 -16.23 -2.93
CA THR A 94 -0.74 -16.13 -4.37
C THR A 94 -1.50 -14.85 -4.78
N CYS A 95 -1.72 -13.92 -3.84
CA CYS A 95 -2.43 -12.69 -4.12
C CYS A 95 -1.47 -11.65 -4.70
N ASP A 96 -1.56 -11.35 -6.00
CA ASP A 96 -0.77 -10.29 -6.63
C ASP A 96 -1.39 -8.88 -6.47
N MET A 97 -2.47 -8.74 -5.70
CA MET A 97 -3.14 -7.45 -5.57
C MET A 97 -2.20 -6.42 -4.92
N LEU A 98 -2.03 -5.29 -5.60
CA LEU A 98 -1.33 -4.08 -5.13
C LEU A 98 -2.31 -2.97 -4.69
N LEU A 99 -3.59 -3.17 -4.99
CA LEU A 99 -4.68 -2.24 -4.79
C LEU A 99 -5.69 -2.83 -3.81
N ASN A 100 -6.23 -2.00 -2.94
CA ASN A 100 -7.30 -2.38 -2.01
C ASN A 100 -8.69 -2.10 -2.61
N ASN A 101 -8.81 -2.11 -3.94
CA ASN A 101 -9.97 -1.57 -4.66
C ASN A 101 -11.29 -2.24 -4.24
N VAL A 102 -11.27 -3.53 -3.94
CA VAL A 102 -12.47 -4.26 -3.48
C VAL A 102 -12.96 -3.72 -2.14
N CYS A 103 -12.06 -3.52 -1.17
CA CYS A 103 -12.43 -2.96 0.12
C CYS A 103 -12.83 -1.48 0.01
N GLU A 104 -12.21 -0.73 -0.89
CA GLU A 104 -12.53 0.68 -1.11
C GLU A 104 -13.92 0.86 -1.75
N THR A 105 -14.25 0.06 -2.77
CA THR A 105 -15.61 0.05 -3.36
C THR A 105 -16.66 -0.40 -2.35
N PHE A 106 -16.37 -1.45 -1.57
CA PHE A 106 -17.30 -1.90 -0.53
C PHE A 106 -17.53 -0.80 0.52
N ASN A 107 -16.47 -0.18 1.03
CA ASN A 107 -16.57 0.92 2.00
C ASN A 107 -17.36 2.11 1.45
N ALA A 108 -17.23 2.42 0.16
CA ALA A 108 -18.01 3.45 -0.49
C ALA A 108 -19.50 3.09 -0.57
N CYS A 109 -19.84 1.84 -0.92
CA CYS A 109 -21.24 1.39 -0.99
C CYS A 109 -21.95 1.41 0.36
N ILE A 110 -21.23 1.11 1.45
CA ILE A 110 -21.84 1.02 2.79
C ILE A 110 -21.75 2.31 3.60
N LEU A 111 -21.13 3.37 3.08
CA LEU A 111 -20.92 4.61 3.82
C LEU A 111 -22.26 5.22 4.24
N ASP A 112 -23.19 5.36 3.29
CA ASP A 112 -24.54 5.88 3.56
C ASP A 112 -25.39 4.93 4.42
N ALA A 113 -25.14 3.62 4.32
CA ALA A 113 -25.84 2.61 5.13
C ALA A 113 -25.36 2.61 6.59
N ARG A 114 -24.06 2.85 6.83
CA ARG A 114 -23.45 2.87 8.16
C ARG A 114 -23.90 4.03 9.04
N GLU A 115 -24.39 5.10 8.45
CA GLU A 115 -24.97 6.23 9.20
C GLU A 115 -26.41 5.97 9.65
N LYS A 116 -27.00 4.83 9.25
CA LYS A 116 -28.37 4.46 9.59
C LYS A 116 -28.43 3.46 10.75
N PRO A 117 -29.53 3.44 11.52
CA PRO A 117 -29.77 2.41 12.52
C PRO A 117 -29.73 1.00 11.90
N ILE A 118 -29.30 -0.01 12.67
CA ILE A 118 -29.12 -1.40 12.19
C ILE A 118 -30.36 -1.94 11.47
N LEU A 119 -31.56 -1.56 11.94
CA LEU A 119 -32.83 -1.96 11.33
C LEU A 119 -33.00 -1.45 9.89
N THR A 120 -32.54 -0.24 9.59
CA THR A 120 -32.66 0.39 8.26
C THR A 120 -31.55 -0.01 7.29
N MET A 121 -30.58 -0.81 7.73
CA MET A 121 -29.58 -1.42 6.84
C MET A 121 -30.05 -2.76 6.25
N LEU A 122 -31.11 -3.36 6.82
CA LEU A 122 -31.67 -4.66 6.43
C LEU A 122 -32.90 -4.54 5.52
N GLU A 123 -33.44 -3.34 5.34
CA GLU A 123 -34.48 -2.99 4.37
C GLU A 123 -33.86 -2.47 3.08
#